data_AF-W6UCX5-F1
#
_entry.id   AF-W6UCX5-F1
#
_cell.length_a   1.000
_cell.length_b   1.000
_cell.length_c   1.000
_cell.angle_alpha   90.00
_cell.angle_beta   90.00
_cell.angle_gamma   90.00
#
_symmetry.space_group_name_H-M   'P 1'
#
loop_
_entity.id
_entity.type
_entity.pdbx_description
1 polymer ?
#
loop_
_entity_poly.entity_id
_entity_poly.type
_entity_poly.pdbx_seq_one_letter_code
_entity_poly.pdbx_strand_id
1 'polypeptide(L)'
;MLFPVSSNQKMNSYLKEIADFCGIKKPITFHIARHTFATTVTLLNGIPLESVSKMLGHTNIQTTQHYAKILDIKVGADMALISEKYSSP
;
A
#
# COMPACT_ATOMS: atom_id res chain seq x y z
N MET A 1 -23.66 8.92 4.98
CA MET A 1 -22.83 8.06 4.09
C MET A 1 -23.65 7.72 2.87
N LEU A 2 -23.10 7.91 1.68
CA LEU A 2 -23.82 7.75 0.41
C LEU A 2 -24.13 6.28 0.08
N PHE A 3 -23.35 5.33 0.61
CA PHE A 3 -23.49 3.91 0.37
C PHE A 3 -23.93 3.14 1.63
N PRO A 4 -24.73 2.08 1.48
CA PRO A 4 -25.03 1.16 2.57
C PRO A 4 -23.74 0.46 3.01
N VAL A 5 -23.42 0.58 4.30
CA VAL A 5 -22.21 -0.04 4.88
C VAL A 5 -22.48 -1.51 5.16
N SER A 6 -21.86 -2.38 4.38
CA SER A 6 -21.83 -3.82 4.68
C SER A 6 -20.91 -4.08 5.86
N SER A 7 -21.18 -5.13 6.66
CA SER A 7 -20.22 -5.55 7.69
C SER A 7 -18.91 -6.02 7.05
N ASN A 8 -17.79 -5.85 7.77
CA ASN A 8 -16.47 -6.32 7.32
C ASN A 8 -16.48 -7.81 6.98
N GLN A 9 -17.24 -8.62 7.73
CA GLN A 9 -17.40 -10.05 7.46
C GLN A 9 -18.04 -10.29 6.09
N LYS A 10 -19.15 -9.61 5.79
CA LYS A 10 -19.85 -9.77 4.51
C LYS A 10 -19.00 -9.27 3.35
N MET A 11 -18.31 -8.15 3.52
CA MET A 11 -17.39 -7.60 2.52
C MET A 11 -16.22 -8.57 2.23
N ASN A 12 -15.61 -9.15 3.26
CA ASN A 12 -14.56 -10.15 3.08
C ASN A 12 -15.07 -11.44 2.43
N SER A 13 -16.32 -11.84 2.66
CA SER A 13 -16.92 -12.98 1.93
C SER A 13 -17.05 -12.69 0.44
N TYR A 14 -17.51 -11.50 0.06
CA TYR A 14 -17.57 -11.10 -1.36
C TYR A 14 -16.17 -11.00 -1.97
N LEU A 15 -15.18 -10.48 -1.23
CA LEU A 15 -13.79 -10.44 -1.71
C LEU A 15 -13.23 -11.84 -1.97
N LYS A 16 -13.58 -12.84 -1.16
CA LYS A 16 -13.18 -14.24 -1.40
C LYS A 16 -13.80 -14.80 -2.66
N GLU A 17 -15.10 -14.58 -2.85
CA GLU A 17 -15.81 -15.02 -4.07
C GLU A 17 -15.18 -14.42 -5.33
N ILE A 18 -14.89 -13.12 -5.32
CA ILE A 18 -14.17 -12.44 -6.40
C ILE A 18 -12.77 -13.03 -6.60
N ALA A 19 -12.05 -13.33 -5.51
CA ALA A 19 -10.73 -13.95 -5.56
C ALA A 19 -10.77 -15.30 -6.29
N ASP A 20 -11.77 -16.12 -5.97
CA ASP A 20 -11.98 -17.43 -6.57
C ASP A 20 -12.26 -17.31 -8.07
N PHE A 21 -13.13 -16.38 -8.48
CA PHE A 21 -13.40 -16.08 -9.89
C PHE A 21 -12.15 -15.59 -10.65
N CYS A 22 -11.29 -14.80 -10.00
CA CYS A 22 -10.05 -14.30 -10.58
C CYS A 22 -8.87 -15.30 -10.50
N GLY A 23 -9.05 -16.48 -9.88
CA GLY A 23 -7.97 -17.45 -9.67
C GLY A 23 -6.89 -16.99 -8.67
N ILE A 24 -7.20 -16.03 -7.81
CA ILE A 24 -6.27 -15.49 -6.81
C ILE A 24 -6.25 -16.41 -5.58
N LYS A 25 -5.15 -17.16 -5.42
CA LYS A 25 -4.98 -18.12 -4.30
C LYS A 25 -4.64 -17.47 -2.95
N LYS A 26 -4.33 -16.17 -2.94
CA LYS A 26 -3.99 -15.46 -1.71
C LYS A 26 -5.28 -14.99 -1.02
N PRO A 27 -5.40 -15.12 0.31
CA PRO A 27 -6.56 -14.60 1.02
C PRO A 27 -6.60 -13.08 0.87
N ILE A 28 -7.66 -12.54 0.26
CA ILE A 28 -7.85 -11.10 0.10
C ILE A 28 -8.81 -10.59 1.18
N THR A 29 -8.41 -9.52 1.86
CA THR A 29 -9.23 -8.86 2.89
C THR A 29 -9.09 -7.35 2.76
N PHE A 30 -10.02 -6.61 3.39
CA PHE A 30 -9.95 -5.15 3.42
C PHE A 30 -8.66 -4.62 4.07
N HIS A 31 -8.13 -5.32 5.08
CA HIS A 31 -6.84 -4.99 5.69
C HIS A 31 -5.69 -5.10 4.70
N ILE A 32 -5.67 -6.14 3.85
CA ILE A 32 -4.65 -6.32 2.82
C ILE A 32 -4.75 -5.21 1.76
N ALA A 33 -5.96 -4.79 1.40
CA ALA A 33 -6.16 -3.65 0.51
C ALA A 33 -5.54 -2.36 1.09
N ARG A 34 -5.75 -2.09 2.39
CA ARG A 34 -5.12 -0.96 3.11
C ARG A 34 -3.59 -1.05 3.07
N HIS A 35 -3.01 -2.22 3.33
CA HIS A 35 -1.56 -2.42 3.25
C HIS A 35 -1.04 -2.22 1.83
N THR A 36 -1.76 -2.71 0.83
CA THR A 36 -1.38 -2.58 -0.59
C THR A 36 -1.40 -1.12 -1.04
N PHE A 37 -2.43 -0.37 -0.62
CA PHE A 37 -2.50 1.06 -0.86
C PHE A 37 -1.31 1.79 -0.23
N ALA A 38 -1.03 1.54 1.05
CA ALA A 38 0.03 2.20 1.79
C ALA A 38 1.44 1.93 1.22
N THR A 39 1.66 0.76 0.64
CA THR A 39 3.01 0.33 0.23
C THR A 39 3.21 0.49 -1.27
N THR A 40 2.37 -0.19 -2.06
CA THR A 40 2.53 -0.30 -3.50
C THR A 40 2.02 0.94 -4.23
N VAL A 41 0.86 1.47 -3.81
CA VAL A 41 0.26 2.62 -4.49
C VAL A 41 0.90 3.93 -4.07
N THR A 42 1.31 4.09 -2.81
CA THR A 42 1.84 5.37 -2.32
C THR A 42 3.37 5.38 -2.12
N LEU A 43 3.91 4.59 -1.20
CA LEU A 43 5.33 4.66 -0.81
C LEU A 43 6.27 4.32 -1.98
N LEU A 44 5.99 3.26 -2.73
CA LEU A 44 6.79 2.90 -3.91
C LEU A 44 6.71 3.96 -5.02
N ASN A 45 5.63 4.73 -5.08
CA ASN A 45 5.48 5.85 -6.03
C ASN A 45 6.01 7.18 -5.48
N GLY A 46 6.77 7.16 -4.39
CA GLY A 46 7.47 8.36 -3.88
C GLY A 46 6.62 9.30 -3.03
N ILE A 47 5.43 8.88 -2.61
CA ILE A 47 4.66 9.66 -1.64
C ILE A 47 5.32 9.54 -0.25
N PRO A 48 5.59 10.64 0.45
CA PRO A 48 6.27 10.63 1.75
C PRO A 48 5.40 10.00 2.85
N LEU A 49 6.05 9.42 3.86
CA LEU A 49 5.42 8.62 4.90
C LEU A 49 4.38 9.42 5.71
N GLU A 50 4.62 10.70 5.92
CA GLU A 50 3.75 11.63 6.63
C GLU A 50 2.42 11.80 5.88
N SER A 51 2.50 11.97 4.56
CA SER A 51 1.32 12.06 3.69
C SER A 51 0.54 10.75 3.69
N VAL A 52 1.22 9.61 3.60
CA VAL A 52 0.58 8.29 3.68
C VAL A 52 -0.10 8.08 5.04
N SER A 53 0.55 8.47 6.14
CA SER A 53 -0.01 8.39 7.49
C SER A 53 -1.32 9.17 7.61
N LYS A 54 -1.36 10.38 7.01
CA LYS A 54 -2.55 11.23 6.99
C LYS A 54 -3.66 10.65 6.11
N MET A 55 -3.33 10.11 4.93
CA MET A 55 -4.29 9.44 4.04
C MET A 55 -4.93 8.21 4.68
N LEU A 56 -4.16 7.47 5.49
CA LEU A 56 -4.65 6.30 6.22
C LEU A 56 -5.45 6.68 7.48
N GLY A 57 -5.46 7.96 7.89
CA GLY A 57 -6.11 8.41 9.11
C GLY A 57 -5.42 7.91 10.38
N HIS A 58 -4.11 7.65 10.33
CA HIS A 58 -3.35 7.26 11.51
C HIS A 58 -3.02 8.48 12.37
N THR A 59 -3.45 8.47 13.64
CA THR A 59 -3.14 9.53 14.61
C THR A 59 -1.66 9.54 15.03
N ASN A 60 -1.00 8.37 15.00
CA ASN A 60 0.40 8.22 15.33
C ASN A 60 1.17 7.64 14.14
N ILE A 61 2.20 8.37 13.69
CA ILE A 61 3.07 7.99 12.58
C ILE A 61 3.80 6.66 12.82
N GLN A 62 4.00 6.26 14.08
CA GLN A 62 4.61 4.97 14.43
C GLN A 62 3.87 3.76 13.81
N THR A 63 2.55 3.85 13.67
CA THR A 63 1.76 2.78 13.01
C THR A 63 2.08 2.68 11.52
N THR A 64 2.43 3.80 10.89
CA THR A 64 2.85 3.88 9.48
C THR A 64 4.33 3.53 9.31
N GLN A 65 5.17 3.73 10.34
CA GLN A 65 6.60 3.37 10.33
C GLN A 65 6.84 1.87 10.12
N HIS A 66 5.86 0.99 10.39
CA HIS A 66 5.98 -0.43 10.04
C HIS A 66 6.23 -0.65 8.53
N TYR A 67 5.80 0.27 7.67
CA TYR A 67 6.06 0.22 6.22
C TYR A 67 7.44 0.75 5.82
N ALA A 68 8.22 1.31 6.74
CA ALA A 68 9.52 1.91 6.44
C ALA A 68 10.52 0.91 5.84
N LYS A 69 10.38 -0.40 6.12
CA LYS A 69 11.21 -1.45 5.49
C LYS A 69 11.16 -1.44 3.95
N ILE A 70 10.08 -0.94 3.36
CA ILE A 70 9.92 -0.83 1.91
C ILE A 70 10.69 0.39 1.36
N LEU A 71 10.96 1.39 2.21
CA LEU A 71 11.76 2.55 1.83
C LEU A 71 13.20 2.16 1.52
N ASP A 72 13.78 1.17 2.22
CA ASP A 72 15.16 0.72 1.95
C ASP A 72 15.33 0.21 0.51
N ILE A 73 14.33 -0.53 0.00
CA ILE A 73 14.28 -1.01 -1.39
C ILE A 73 14.21 0.18 -2.35
N LYS A 74 13.38 1.17 -2.02
CA LYS A 74 13.20 2.38 -2.82
C LYS A 74 14.48 3.23 -2.87
N VAL A 75 15.19 3.38 -1.76
CA VAL A 75 16.46 4.12 -1.71
C VAL A 75 17.48 3.51 -2.66
N GLY A 76 17.58 2.18 -2.72
CA GLY A 76 18.46 1.51 -3.68
C GLY A 76 18.10 1.82 -5.13
N ALA A 77 16.81 1.79 -5.46
CA ALA A 77 16.32 2.12 -6.81
C ALA A 77 16.55 3.61 -7.16
N ASP A 78 16.28 4.52 -6.22
CA ASP A 78 16.48 5.95 -6.39
C ASP A 78 17.97 6.27 -6.62
N MET A 79 18.89 5.60 -5.91
CA MET A 79 20.33 5.78 -6.08
C MET A 79 20.84 5.27 -7.43
N ALA A 80 20.28 4.16 -7.95
CA ALA A 80 20.59 3.68 -9.29
C ALA A 80 20.12 4.65 -10.39
N LEU A 81 18.96 5.28 -10.20
CA LEU A 81 18.42 6.32 -11.08
C LEU A 81 19.31 7.57 -11.09
N ILE A 82 19.81 7.97 -9.91
CA ILE A 82 20.74 9.09 -9.77
C ILE A 82 22.04 8.78 -10.52
N SER A 83 22.64 7.61 -10.31
CA SER A 83 23.90 7.26 -10.98
C SER A 83 23.76 7.23 -12.51
N GLU A 84 22.65 6.71 -13.04
CA GLU A 84 22.37 6.74 -14.48
C GLU A 84 22.24 8.17 -15.02
N LYS A 85 21.48 9.02 -14.31
CA LYS A 85 21.24 10.42 -14.71
C LYS A 85 22.50 11.28 -14.73
N TYR A 86 23.47 10.98 -13.87
CA TYR A 86 24.76 11.70 -13.78
C TYR A 86 25.93 10.94 -14.45
N SER A 87 25.69 9.76 -15.04
CA SER A 87 26.70 9.00 -15.81
C SER A 87 26.69 9.32 -17.30
N SER A 88 25.72 10.11 -17.77
CA SER A 88 25.71 10.63 -19.14
C SER A 88 26.40 12.01 -19.15
N PRO A 89 27.49 12.20 -19.93
CA PRO A 89 28.20 13.48 -20.02
C PRO A 89 27.37 14.60 -20.64
#